data_AF-X1JBH5-F1
#
_entry.id   AF-X1JBH5-F1
#
_cell.length_a   1.000
_cell.length_b   1.000
_cell.length_c   1.000
_cell.angle_alpha   90.00
_cell.angle_beta   90.00
_cell.angle_gamma   90.00
#
_symmetry.space_group_name_H-M   'P 1'
#
loop_
_entity.id
_entity.type
_entity.pdbx_description
1 polymer ?
#
loop_
_entity_poly.entity_id
_entity_poly.type
_entity_poly.pdbx_seq_one_letter_code
_entity_poly.pdbx_strand_id
1 'polypeptide(L)'
;PAELSEIAQELISKKAFPSEGVKQLAFYMSTSDYWGIGIDEADSEEALARNVNMWRISKPGFIRLMKSTPAMEVVKMLPIMVKLKKQIKG
;
A
#
# COMPACT_ATOMS: atom_id res chain seq x y z
N PRO A 1 -12.97 -11.33 -0.36
CA PRO A 1 -13.51 -10.01 0.08
C PRO A 1 -13.33 -9.77 1.58
N ALA A 2 -13.64 -10.77 2.41
CA ALA A 2 -13.40 -10.72 3.87
C ALA A 2 -11.92 -10.56 4.23
N GLU A 3 -11.04 -11.38 3.64
CA GLU A 3 -9.60 -11.37 3.94
C GLU A 3 -8.91 -10.02 3.62
N LEU A 4 -9.28 -9.35 2.53
CA LEU A 4 -8.77 -8.00 2.25
C LEU A 4 -9.33 -6.98 3.25
N SER A 5 -10.61 -7.11 3.61
CA SER A 5 -11.23 -6.25 4.61
C SER A 5 -10.52 -6.37 5.96
N GLU A 6 -10.11 -7.57 6.36
CA GLU A 6 -9.31 -7.80 7.57
C GLU A 6 -7.94 -7.12 7.51
N ILE A 7 -7.22 -7.26 6.38
CA ILE A 7 -5.94 -6.58 6.16
C ILE A 7 -6.11 -5.06 6.22
N ALA A 8 -7.17 -4.53 5.58
CA ALA A 8 -7.47 -3.11 5.57
C ALA A 8 -7.75 -2.61 6.99
N GLN A 9 -8.57 -3.34 7.76
CA GLN A 9 -8.88 -3.02 9.16
C GLN A 9 -7.62 -3.04 10.03
N GLU A 10 -6.73 -4.02 9.86
CA GLU A 10 -5.46 -4.07 10.59
C GLU A 10 -4.64 -2.81 10.29
N LEU A 11 -4.44 -2.49 9.01
CA LEU A 11 -3.66 -1.33 8.59
C LEU A 11 -4.24 0.01 9.07
N ILE A 12 -5.56 0.17 9.02
CA ILE A 12 -6.25 1.37 9.50
C ILE A 12 -6.16 1.47 11.02
N SER A 13 -6.33 0.36 11.76
CA SER A 13 -6.25 0.35 13.22
C SER A 13 -4.86 0.76 13.73
N LYS A 14 -3.81 0.39 13.00
CA LYS A 14 -2.42 0.78 13.24
C LYS A 14 -2.08 2.19 12.73
N LYS A 15 -3.04 2.90 12.11
CA LYS A 15 -2.83 4.18 11.41
C LYS A 15 -1.70 4.10 10.37
N ALA A 16 -1.50 2.92 9.80
CA ALA A 16 -0.48 2.65 8.78
C ALA A 16 -1.01 2.90 7.36
N PHE A 17 -2.34 2.98 7.21
CA PHE A 17 -3.02 3.29 5.95
C PHE A 17 -4.19 4.28 6.16
N PRO A 18 -4.37 5.28 5.29
CA PRO A 18 -3.43 5.73 4.26
C PRO A 18 -2.08 6.14 4.86
N SER A 19 -0.99 6.02 4.10
CA SER A 19 0.32 6.48 4.56
C SER A 19 0.36 8.00 4.73
N GLU A 20 1.23 8.49 5.62
CA GLU A 20 1.44 9.92 5.81
C GLU A 20 1.83 10.61 4.50
N GLY A 21 1.16 11.74 4.24
CA GLY A 21 1.28 12.51 2.99
C GLY A 21 0.48 11.92 1.82
N VAL A 22 -0.47 11.02 2.09
CA VAL A 22 -1.37 10.43 1.08
C VAL A 22 -2.83 10.57 1.47
N LYS A 23 -3.64 11.00 0.51
CA LYS A 23 -5.10 11.01 0.58
C LYS A 23 -5.66 10.13 -0.53
N GLN A 24 -6.31 9.03 -0.17
CA GLN A 24 -6.97 8.16 -1.13
C GLN A 24 -8.28 8.81 -1.60
N LEU A 25 -8.39 9.01 -2.92
CA LEU A 25 -9.58 9.55 -3.58
C LEU A 25 -10.56 8.45 -3.97
N ALA A 26 -10.04 7.32 -4.46
CA ALA A 26 -10.85 6.19 -4.87
C ALA A 26 -10.09 4.88 -4.74
N PHE A 27 -10.83 3.81 -4.44
CA PHE A 27 -10.32 2.44 -4.46
C PHE A 27 -11.36 1.52 -5.09
N TYR A 28 -11.10 1.12 -6.33
CA TYR A 28 -11.93 0.21 -7.08
C TYR A 28 -11.29 -1.17 -7.03
N MET A 29 -12.07 -2.20 -6.71
CA MET A 29 -11.56 -3.55 -6.70
C MET A 29 -12.63 -4.55 -7.14
N SER A 30 -12.20 -5.48 -7.97
CA SER A 30 -12.97 -6.65 -8.36
C SER A 30 -13.18 -7.60 -7.18
N THR A 31 -14.41 -8.11 -7.06
CA THR A 31 -14.81 -9.02 -5.99
C THR A 31 -14.40 -10.48 -6.25
N SER A 32 -14.00 -10.82 -7.49
CA SER A 32 -13.69 -12.19 -7.91
C SER A 32 -12.20 -12.50 -8.00
N ASP A 33 -11.37 -11.54 -8.39
CA ASP A 33 -9.94 -11.74 -8.65
C ASP A 33 -9.01 -10.76 -7.91
N TYR A 34 -9.58 -9.89 -7.06
CA TYR A 34 -8.87 -8.90 -6.26
C TYR A 34 -8.01 -7.93 -7.08
N TRP A 35 -8.27 -7.81 -8.38
CA TRP A 35 -7.66 -6.79 -9.20
C TRP A 35 -8.33 -5.44 -8.92
N GLY A 36 -7.56 -4.36 -8.90
CA GLY A 36 -8.10 -3.06 -8.56
C GLY A 36 -7.24 -1.88 -8.99
N ILE A 37 -7.82 -0.69 -8.81
CA ILE A 37 -7.22 0.61 -9.10
C ILE A 37 -7.38 1.48 -7.86
N GLY A 38 -6.27 1.99 -7.36
CA GLY A 38 -6.24 3.07 -6.38
C GLY A 38 -5.97 4.40 -7.06
N ILE A 39 -6.68 5.45 -6.65
CA ILE A 39 -6.40 6.83 -7.03
C ILE A 39 -6.06 7.58 -5.75
N ASP A 40 -4.83 8.07 -5.67
CA ASP A 40 -4.27 8.70 -4.48
C ASP A 40 -3.70 10.08 -4.85
N GLU A 41 -4.02 11.10 -4.04
CA GLU A 41 -3.25 12.35 -3.96
C GLU A 41 -2.08 12.11 -3.01
N ALA A 42 -0.86 12.43 -3.44
CA ALA A 42 0.33 12.24 -2.63
C ALA A 42 1.24 13.46 -2.70
N ASP A 43 1.76 13.89 -1.54
CA ASP A 43 2.67 15.03 -1.43
C ASP A 43 4.04 14.76 -2.08
N SER A 44 4.39 13.49 -2.25
CA SER A 44 5.63 13.06 -2.88
C SER A 44 5.52 11.66 -3.47
N GLU A 45 6.43 11.35 -4.40
CA GLU A 45 6.64 10.00 -4.91
C GLU A 45 6.95 9.00 -3.78
N GLU A 46 7.70 9.42 -2.75
CA GLU A 46 8.01 8.57 -1.60
C GLU A 46 6.76 8.23 -0.78
N ALA A 47 5.87 9.20 -0.56
CA ALA A 47 4.61 8.98 0.14
C ALA A 47 3.74 7.96 -0.62
N LEU A 48 3.64 8.10 -1.94
CA LEU A 48 2.93 7.12 -2.78
C LEU A 48 3.59 5.74 -2.73
N ALA A 49 4.92 5.66 -2.87
CA ALA A 49 5.67 4.41 -2.81
C ALA A 49 5.48 3.69 -1.47
N ARG A 50 5.40 4.43 -0.35
CA ARG A 50 5.05 3.88 0.97
C ARG A 50 3.63 3.32 0.98
N ASN A 51 2.67 4.12 0.53
CA ASN A 51 1.24 3.77 0.53
C ASN A 51 0.97 2.47 -0.22
N VAL A 52 1.49 2.36 -1.44
CA VAL A 52 1.26 1.18 -2.30
C VAL A 52 1.95 -0.05 -1.71
N ASN A 53 3.19 0.08 -1.24
CA ASN A 53 3.92 -1.07 -0.72
C ASN A 53 3.46 -1.52 0.67
N MET A 54 2.79 -0.66 1.45
CA MET A 54 2.17 -1.04 2.72
C MET A 54 1.21 -2.24 2.55
N TRP A 55 0.43 -2.25 1.47
CA TRP A 55 -0.44 -3.38 1.13
C TRP A 55 0.31 -4.67 0.81
N ARG A 56 1.49 -4.56 0.18
CA ARG A 56 2.29 -5.74 -0.18
C ARG A 56 2.98 -6.37 1.02
N ILE A 57 3.36 -5.54 1.99
CA ILE A 57 4.06 -6.01 3.19
C ILE A 57 3.12 -6.44 4.32
N SER A 58 1.87 -5.97 4.35
CA SER A 58 0.87 -6.39 5.32
C SER A 58 0.51 -7.86 5.18
N LYS A 59 0.43 -8.35 3.93
CA LYS A 59 0.26 -9.78 3.65
C LYS A 59 1.08 -10.21 2.43
N PRO A 60 2.33 -10.66 2.64
CA PRO A 60 3.17 -11.17 1.57
C PRO A 60 2.47 -12.25 0.75
N GLY A 61 2.47 -12.12 -0.58
CA GLY A 61 1.85 -13.09 -1.51
C GLY A 61 0.40 -12.81 -1.87
N PHE A 62 -0.29 -11.91 -1.17
CA PHE A 62 -1.67 -11.50 -1.49
C PHE A 62 -1.68 -10.57 -2.72
N ILE A 63 -1.11 -9.36 -2.60
CA ILE A 63 -0.86 -8.49 -3.75
C ILE A 63 0.48 -8.89 -4.38
N ARG A 64 0.41 -9.63 -5.48
CA ARG A 64 1.59 -10.15 -6.19
C ARG A 64 2.26 -9.09 -7.07
N LEU A 65 1.45 -8.28 -7.75
CA LEU A 65 1.90 -7.25 -8.67
C LEU A 65 1.19 -5.94 -8.36
N MET A 66 1.96 -4.85 -8.39
CA MET A 66 1.45 -3.50 -8.21
C MET A 66 2.20 -2.59 -9.16
N LYS A 67 1.46 -1.74 -9.86
CA LYS A 67 1.99 -0.71 -10.76
C LYS A 67 1.44 0.62 -10.29
N SER A 68 2.30 1.63 -10.22
CA SER A 68 1.91 2.98 -9.84
C SER A 68 2.46 3.98 -10.84
N THR A 69 1.78 5.10 -10.98
CA THR A 69 2.27 6.32 -11.62
C THR A 69 1.90 7.48 -10.69
N PRO A 70 2.85 8.33 -10.28
CA PRO A 70 4.29 8.27 -10.55
C PRO A 70 4.97 7.01 -9.98
N ALA A 71 6.09 6.61 -10.59
CA ALA A 71 6.81 5.37 -10.29
C ALA A 71 8.23 5.67 -9.81
N MET A 72 8.57 5.19 -8.61
CA MET A 72 9.90 5.34 -8.03
C MET A 72 10.91 4.34 -8.58
N GLU A 73 12.15 4.80 -8.77
CA GLU A 73 13.29 3.92 -9.05
C GLU A 73 13.48 2.85 -7.96
N VAL A 74 13.65 1.59 -8.37
CA VAL A 74 13.73 0.45 -7.46
C VAL A 74 14.82 0.61 -6.40
N VAL A 75 15.98 1.17 -6.76
CA VAL A 75 17.09 1.39 -5.83
C VAL A 75 16.74 2.34 -4.68
N LYS A 76 15.89 3.34 -4.94
CA LYS A 76 15.38 4.27 -3.91
C LYS A 76 14.29 3.64 -3.05
N MET A 77 13.59 2.62 -3.57
CA MET A 77 12.51 1.92 -2.88
C MET A 77 12.99 0.94 -1.80
N LEU A 78 14.17 0.32 -1.98
CA LEU A 78 14.74 -0.65 -1.02
C LEU A 78 14.77 -0.17 0.44
N PRO A 79 15.33 1.01 0.79
CA PRO A 79 15.36 1.48 2.17
C PRO A 79 13.96 1.73 2.74
N ILE A 80 13.00 2.15 1.90
CA ILE A 80 11.60 2.34 2.30
C ILE A 80 11.00 0.99 2.72
N MET A 81 11.17 -0.05 1.90
CA MET A 81 10.65 -1.39 2.18
C MET A 81 11.17 -1.96 3.51
N VAL A 82 12.44 -1.73 3.84
CA VAL A 82 13.05 -2.17 5.11
C VAL A 82 12.39 -1.45 6.30
N LYS A 83 12.14 -0.14 6.20
CA LYS A 83 11.46 0.64 7.24
C LYS A 83 10.03 0.17 7.45
N LEU A 84 9.27 0.03 6.36
CA LEU A 84 7.87 -0.41 6.41
C LEU A 84 7.72 -1.80 7.06
N LYS A 85 8.62 -2.75 6.74
CA LYS A 85 8.61 -4.09 7.35
C LYS A 85 8.80 -4.05 8.87
N LYS A 86 9.61 -3.12 9.39
CA LYS A 86 9.78 -2.93 10.84
C LYS A 86 8.50 -2.36 11.47
N GLN A 87 7.81 -1.45 10.78
CA GLN A 87 6.59 -0.81 11.26
C GLN A 87 5.41 -1.79 11.40
N ILE A 88 5.27 -2.79 10.52
CA ILE A 88 4.17 -3.77 10.61
C ILE A 88 4.42 -4.85 11.67
N LYS A 89 5.68 -5.25 11.87
CA LYS A 89 6.07 -6.29 12.84
C LYS A 89 6.24 -5.78 14.27
N GLY A 90 6.28 -4.47 14.45
CA GLY A 90 6.32 -3.80 15.75
C GLY A 90 4.96 -3.75 16.42
#